data_AF-A0A259PGV5-F1
#
_entry.id   AF-A0A259PGV5-F1
#
_cell.length_a   1.000
_cell.length_b   1.000
_cell.length_c   1.000
_cell.angle_alpha   90.00
_cell.angle_beta   90.00
_cell.angle_gamma   90.00
#
_symmetry.space_group_name_H-M   'P 1'
#
loop_
_entity.id
_entity.type
_entity.pdbx_description
1 polymer ?
#
loop_
_entity_poly.entity_id
_entity_poly.type
_entity_poly.pdbx_seq_one_letter_code
_entity_poly.pdbx_strand_id
1 'polypeptide(L)'
;MNQRVQSIHPADSNEARDAAQRDQLCINTLRTLSIDAVQKANSGHPGTPLDAAPVAYCLWQRFLRYDPNAPDWPNRDRFVLSSGHASALLYSL
;
A
#
# COMPACT_ATOMS: atom_id res chain seq x y z
N MET A 1 14.29 -10.73 47.16
CA MET A 1 13.29 -9.78 46.63
C MET A 1 13.38 -9.82 45.12
N ASN A 2 12.45 -10.51 44.48
CA ASN A 2 12.46 -10.87 43.05
C ASN A 2 12.25 -9.65 42.12
N GLN A 3 13.06 -9.63 41.05
CA GLN A 3 12.76 -9.31 39.65
C GLN A 3 11.98 -8.03 39.30
N ARG A 4 12.58 -7.19 38.45
CA ARG A 4 12.30 -7.12 37.00
C ARG A 4 13.11 -5.99 36.38
N VAL A 5 14.24 -6.34 35.77
CA VAL A 5 14.76 -5.59 34.62
C VAL A 5 13.74 -5.87 33.50
N GLN A 6 12.85 -4.91 33.22
CA GLN A 6 11.98 -5.01 32.06
C GLN A 6 12.85 -4.83 30.82
N SER A 7 13.06 -5.96 30.15
CA SER A 7 13.56 -6.09 28.80
C SER A 7 12.91 -5.05 27.89
N ILE A 8 13.73 -4.23 27.27
CA ILE A 8 13.43 -3.57 26.00
C ILE A 8 13.11 -4.65 24.96
N HIS A 9 11.85 -5.05 24.87
CA HIS A 9 11.38 -5.96 23.83
C HIS A 9 11.22 -5.18 22.51
N PRO A 10 12.02 -5.43 21.46
CA PRO A 10 11.54 -5.20 20.11
C PRO A 10 10.29 -6.08 19.94
N ALA A 11 9.26 -5.61 19.26
CA ALA A 11 8.06 -6.41 18.95
C ALA A 11 8.43 -7.86 18.62
N ASP A 12 7.69 -8.84 19.16
CA ASP A 12 8.00 -10.26 19.00
C ASP A 12 8.30 -10.55 17.53
N SER A 13 9.46 -11.16 17.25
CA SER A 13 10.01 -11.29 15.90
C SER A 13 9.03 -11.95 14.91
N ASN A 14 8.07 -12.71 15.43
CA ASN A 14 6.99 -13.31 14.68
C ASN A 14 5.91 -12.29 14.26
N GLU A 15 5.50 -11.37 15.14
CA GLU A 15 4.53 -10.32 14.80
C GLU A 15 5.06 -9.36 13.73
N ALA A 16 6.33 -8.99 13.84
CA ALA A 16 7.01 -8.16 12.85
C ALA A 16 7.09 -8.85 11.49
N ARG A 17 7.34 -10.17 11.48
CA ARG A 17 7.34 -10.99 10.28
C ARG A 17 5.94 -11.09 9.66
N ASP A 18 4.92 -11.31 10.48
CA ASP A 18 3.52 -11.40 10.03
C ASP A 18 3.04 -10.07 9.44
N ALA A 19 3.43 -8.94 10.04
CA ALA A 19 3.17 -7.61 9.48
C ALA A 19 3.86 -7.42 8.12
N ALA A 20 5.13 -7.80 7.99
CA ALA A 20 5.85 -7.72 6.73
C ALA A 20 5.24 -8.63 5.64
N GLN A 21 4.75 -9.82 6.01
CA GLN A 21 4.03 -10.70 5.09
C GLN A 21 2.70 -10.10 4.63
N ARG A 22 1.94 -9.45 5.53
CA ARG A 22 0.70 -8.75 5.18
C ARG A 22 0.97 -7.57 4.24
N ASP A 23 2.00 -6.77 4.52
CA ASP A 23 2.43 -5.69 3.63
C ASP A 23 2.76 -6.23 2.23
N GLN A 24 3.52 -7.32 2.15
CA GLN A 24 3.88 -7.95 0.88
C GLN A 24 2.66 -8.51 0.15
N LEU A 25 1.68 -9.06 0.87
CA LEU A 25 0.42 -9.51 0.31
C LEU A 25 -0.36 -8.34 -0.29
N CYS A 26 -0.53 -7.24 0.43
CA CYS A 26 -1.22 -6.04 -0.08
C CYS A 26 -0.54 -5.49 -1.34
N ILE A 27 0.80 -5.40 -1.35
CA ILE A 27 1.56 -4.97 -2.53
C ILE A 27 1.29 -5.90 -3.72
N ASN A 28 1.27 -7.21 -3.50
CA ASN A 28 0.97 -8.17 -4.55
C ASN A 28 -0.49 -8.10 -5.00
N THR A 29 -1.43 -7.79 -4.10
CA THR A 29 -2.83 -7.54 -4.46
C THR A 29 -2.97 -6.35 -5.40
N LEU A 30 -2.29 -5.23 -5.13
CA LEU A 30 -2.28 -4.07 -6.03
C LEU A 30 -1.76 -4.44 -7.43
N ARG A 31 -0.70 -5.23 -7.47
CA ARG A 31 -0.11 -5.76 -8.71
C ARG A 31 -1.10 -6.62 -9.49
N THR A 32 -1.71 -7.61 -8.84
CA THR A 32 -2.62 -8.55 -9.50
C THR A 32 -3.91 -7.87 -9.95
N LEU A 33 -4.50 -6.98 -9.14
CA LEU A 33 -5.67 -6.20 -9.55
C LEU A 33 -5.39 -5.35 -10.79
N SER A 34 -4.22 -4.71 -10.83
CA SER A 34 -3.80 -3.91 -11.98
C SER A 34 -3.60 -4.76 -13.23
N ILE A 35 -2.97 -5.94 -13.11
CA ILE A 35 -2.81 -6.90 -14.21
C ILE A 35 -4.17 -7.37 -14.70
N ASP A 36 -5.04 -7.86 -13.80
CA ASP A 36 -6.34 -8.43 -14.15
C ASP A 36 -7.25 -7.39 -14.82
N ALA A 37 -7.21 -6.13 -14.35
CA ALA A 37 -7.94 -5.03 -14.97
C ALA A 37 -7.48 -4.76 -16.41
N VAL A 38 -6.16 -4.69 -16.63
CA VAL A 38 -5.58 -4.47 -17.97
C VAL A 38 -5.87 -5.65 -18.90
N GLN A 39 -5.74 -6.89 -18.40
CA GLN A 39 -6.03 -8.10 -19.17
C GLN A 39 -7.50 -8.17 -19.56
N LYS A 40 -8.41 -7.92 -18.62
CA LYS A 40 -9.86 -7.91 -18.87
C LYS A 40 -10.26 -6.81 -19.86
N ALA A 41 -9.64 -5.64 -19.78
CA ALA A 41 -9.87 -4.55 -20.72
C ALA A 41 -9.21 -4.77 -22.08
N ASN A 42 -8.32 -5.77 -22.21
CA ASN A 42 -7.43 -6.00 -23.35
C ASN A 42 -6.70 -4.70 -23.78
N SER A 43 -6.38 -3.84 -22.82
CA SER A 43 -5.84 -2.49 -23.04
C SER A 43 -5.25 -1.93 -21.75
N GLY A 44 -4.09 -1.28 -21.86
CA GLY A 44 -3.43 -0.58 -20.75
C GLY A 44 -1.95 -0.95 -20.59
N HIS A 45 -1.33 -0.47 -19.50
CA HIS A 45 0.10 -0.64 -19.22
C HIS A 45 0.30 -1.38 -17.90
N PRO A 46 0.56 -2.70 -17.90
CA PRO A 46 0.71 -3.47 -16.66
C PRO A 46 2.09 -3.26 -16.00
N GLY A 47 3.10 -2.83 -16.75
CA GLY A 47 4.47 -2.68 -16.26
C GLY A 47 4.64 -1.61 -15.18
N THR A 48 4.07 -0.41 -15.38
CA THR A 48 4.20 0.68 -14.39
C THR A 48 3.47 0.37 -13.07
N PRO A 49 2.24 -0.17 -13.06
CA PRO A 49 1.59 -0.65 -11.84
C PRO A 49 2.40 -1.70 -11.07
N LEU A 50 3.07 -2.61 -11.78
CA LEU A 50 3.89 -3.64 -11.15
C LEU A 50 5.07 -3.07 -10.35
N ASP A 51 5.75 -2.09 -10.94
CA ASP A 51 6.93 -1.44 -10.37
C ASP A 51 6.54 -0.47 -9.25
N ALA A 52 5.51 0.35 -9.46
CA ALA A 52 5.13 1.41 -8.51
C ALA A 52 4.31 0.91 -7.31
N ALA A 53 3.77 -0.31 -7.32
CA ALA A 53 2.92 -0.84 -6.23
C ALA A 53 3.53 -0.74 -4.81
N PRO A 54 4.82 -1.06 -4.56
CA PRO A 54 5.42 -0.90 -3.23
C PRO A 54 5.43 0.54 -2.74
N VAL A 55 5.75 1.49 -3.63
CA VAL A 55 5.79 2.93 -3.29
C VAL A 55 4.37 3.45 -3.06
N ALA A 56 3.42 3.07 -3.92
CA ALA A 56 2.02 3.44 -3.77
C ALA A 56 1.43 2.93 -2.45
N TYR A 57 1.66 1.65 -2.12
CA TYR A 57 1.25 1.07 -0.83
C TYR A 57 1.83 1.83 0.36
N CYS A 58 3.14 2.11 0.31
CA CYS A 58 3.83 2.83 1.37
C CYS A 58 3.24 4.23 1.58
N LEU A 59 3.04 4.99 0.50
CA LEU A 59 2.42 6.32 0.55
C LEU A 59 1.00 6.25 1.14
N TRP A 60 0.15 5.36 0.63
CA TRP A 60 -1.25 5.28 1.03
C TRP A 60 -1.43 4.82 2.47
N GLN A 61 -0.65 3.83 2.91
CA GLN A 61 -0.86 3.22 4.22
C GLN A 61 -0.07 3.88 5.35
N ARG A 62 1.02 4.59 5.05
CA ARG A 62 1.93 5.11 6.08
C ARG A 62 2.04 6.63 6.12
N PHE A 63 1.72 7.33 5.05
CA PHE A 63 2.02 8.76 4.93
C PHE A 63 0.81 9.63 4.61
N LEU A 64 -0.09 9.17 3.73
CA LEU A 64 -1.22 9.98 3.28
C LEU A 64 -2.25 10.18 4.40
N ARG A 65 -2.51 11.44 4.73
CA ARG A 65 -3.68 11.84 5.51
C ARG A 65 -4.87 11.90 4.59
N TYR A 66 -5.62 10.81 4.55
CA TYR A 66 -6.81 10.66 3.71
C TYR A 66 -7.90 9.88 4.44
N ASP A 67 -9.15 10.33 4.32
CA ASP A 67 -10.34 9.58 4.76
C ASP A 67 -11.17 9.19 3.52
N PRO A 68 -11.26 7.89 3.19
CA PRO A 68 -12.09 7.42 2.08
C PRO A 68 -13.58 7.78 2.20
N ASN A 69 -14.09 7.99 3.42
CA ASN A 69 -15.49 8.37 3.65
C ASN A 69 -15.73 9.89 3.54
N ALA A 70 -14.66 10.69 3.57
CA ALA A 70 -14.69 12.15 3.45
C ALA A 70 -13.65 12.65 2.42
N PRO A 71 -13.77 12.24 1.14
CA PRO A 71 -12.76 12.51 0.11
C PRO A 71 -12.61 14.00 -0.23
N ASP A 72 -13.62 14.81 0.06
CA ASP A 72 -13.65 16.25 -0.15
C ASP A 72 -13.13 17.06 1.03
N TRP A 73 -12.76 16.42 2.17
CA TRP A 73 -12.35 17.14 3.37
C TRP A 73 -11.18 18.12 3.05
N PRO A 74 -11.22 19.37 3.54
CA PRO A 74 -10.29 20.39 3.05
C PRO A 74 -8.80 20.13 3.33
N ASN A 75 -8.50 19.37 4.39
CA ASN A 75 -7.13 19.19 4.92
C ASN A 75 -6.54 17.79 4.63
N ARG A 76 -6.96 17.12 3.53
CA ARG A 76 -6.25 15.92 3.00
C ARG A 76 -4.93 16.33 2.40
N ASP A 77 -4.02 15.38 2.44
CA ASP A 77 -2.96 15.30 1.46
C ASP A 77 -3.52 14.99 0.06
N ARG A 78 -3.04 15.71 -0.94
CA ARG A 78 -3.50 15.55 -2.33
C ARG A 78 -2.49 14.74 -3.11
N PHE A 79 -2.87 13.51 -3.45
CA PHE A 79 -2.08 12.66 -4.35
C PHE A 79 -2.41 12.96 -5.81
N VAL A 80 -1.38 13.09 -6.65
CA VAL A 80 -1.52 13.28 -8.10
C VAL A 80 -0.63 12.26 -8.83
N LEU A 81 -1.25 11.35 -9.57
CA LEU A 81 -0.54 10.43 -10.46
C LEU A 81 -0.30 11.10 -11.81
N SER A 82 0.88 11.70 -11.99
CA SER A 82 1.24 12.33 -13.28
C SER A 82 1.35 11.31 -14.42
N SER A 83 1.74 10.06 -14.10
CA SER A 83 1.85 8.96 -15.05
C SER A 83 0.48 8.33 -15.30
N GLY A 84 -0.40 9.05 -15.99
CA GLY A 84 -1.81 8.69 -16.15
C GLY A 84 -2.04 7.33 -16.83
N HIS A 85 -1.06 6.83 -17.59
CA HIS A 85 -1.11 5.49 -18.19
C HIS A 85 -1.07 4.35 -17.16
N ALA A 86 -0.67 4.63 -15.91
CA ALA A 86 -0.70 3.69 -14.79
C ALA A 86 -2.02 3.77 -13.99
N SER A 87 -3.11 4.23 -14.61
CA SER A 87 -4.43 4.40 -13.97
C SER A 87 -4.97 3.12 -13.31
N ALA A 88 -4.62 1.94 -13.83
CA ALA A 88 -4.98 0.66 -13.21
C ALA A 88 -4.46 0.54 -11.77
N LEU A 89 -3.28 1.09 -11.46
CA LEU A 89 -2.75 1.15 -10.10
C LEU A 89 -3.57 2.09 -9.22
N LEU A 90 -3.91 3.28 -9.74
CA LEU A 90 -4.70 4.26 -8.99
C LEU A 90 -6.07 3.70 -8.59
N TYR A 91 -6.72 2.95 -9.48
CA TYR A 91 -8.00 2.30 -9.17
C TYR A 91 -7.89 1.06 -8.30
N SER A 92 -6.69 0.50 -8.12
CA SER A 92 -6.46 -0.66 -7.24
C SER A 92 -6.20 -0.26 -5.79
N LEU A 93 -5.86 1.00 -5.52
CA LEU A 93 -5.63 1.59 -4.19
C LEU A 93 -6.94 1.84 -3.44
#